data_AF-W7QCS4-F1
#
_entry.id   AF-W7QCS4-F1
#
_cell.length_a   1.000
_cell.length_b   1.000
_cell.length_c   1.000
_cell.angle_alpha   90.00
_cell.angle_beta   90.00
_cell.angle_gamma   90.00
#
_symmetry.space_group_name_H-M   'P 1'
#
loop_
_entity.id
_entity.type
_entity.pdbx_description
1 polymer ?
#
loop_
_entity_poly.entity_id
_entity_poly.type
_entity_poly.pdbx_seq_one_letter_code
_entity_poly.pdbx_strand_id
1 'polypeptide(L)'
;MKLIMPLIVHLAPPRTITKTMILRNSPMLREGKFISNIQPWWQYKVLFPDMSSQDLEGIAYYFDGDVSREDGGLVGWQQDMIDFLPAWQDVERSRSAYLVYYTDMNGELCVADNRAAVLGLSETALEYRFPDKVTKDIIENLESPIAAEDLIDVCEIDFECRRPRETVLEILDDLLDKGIVIEEGGEYVRLALPV
;
A
#
# COMPACT_ATOMS: atom_id res chain seq x y z
N MET A 1 12.67 -4.72 1.92
CA MET A 1 11.38 -4.04 1.60
C MET A 1 10.40 -4.41 2.69
N LYS A 2 9.96 -3.46 3.53
CA LYS A 2 8.90 -3.74 4.53
C LYS A 2 7.65 -4.20 3.77
N LEU A 3 6.96 -5.21 4.27
CA LEU A 3 5.64 -5.56 3.76
C LEU A 3 4.74 -4.33 3.96
N ILE A 4 4.12 -3.81 2.90
CA ILE A 4 3.25 -2.64 2.97
C ILE A 4 1.94 -2.94 3.72
N MET A 5 1.49 -4.21 3.66
CA MET A 5 0.19 -4.64 4.17
C MET A 5 -0.03 -4.34 5.66
N PRO A 6 0.91 -4.64 6.58
CA PRO A 6 0.78 -4.25 7.99
C PRO A 6 0.69 -2.73 8.21
N LEU A 7 1.28 -1.92 7.32
CA LEU A 7 1.30 -0.46 7.47
C LEU A 7 -0.03 0.17 7.05
N ILE A 8 -0.80 -0.47 6.17
CA ILE A 8 -2.03 0.12 5.61
C ILE A 8 -3.31 -0.52 6.17
N VAL A 9 -3.20 -1.42 7.15
CA VAL A 9 -4.33 -2.21 7.66
C VAL A 9 -5.45 -1.36 8.30
N HIS A 10 -5.14 -0.14 8.76
CA HIS A 10 -6.12 0.82 9.28
C HIS A 10 -6.92 1.54 8.19
N LEU A 11 -6.49 1.44 6.92
CA LEU A 11 -7.19 2.00 5.78
C LEU A 11 -8.26 1.01 5.26
N ALA A 12 -9.12 1.48 4.36
CA ALA A 12 -10.14 0.63 3.77
C ALA A 12 -9.50 -0.43 2.84
N PRO A 13 -9.70 -1.74 3.07
CA PRO A 13 -9.27 -2.79 2.17
C PRO A 13 -10.00 -2.74 0.84
N PRO A 14 -9.39 -3.28 -0.24
CA PRO A 14 -10.14 -3.61 -1.43
C PRO A 14 -11.21 -4.68 -1.12
N ARG A 15 -12.27 -4.73 -1.93
CA ARG A 15 -13.28 -5.78 -1.79
C ARG A 15 -12.73 -7.17 -2.15
N THR A 16 -11.86 -7.21 -3.15
CA THR A 16 -11.26 -8.43 -3.68
C THR A 16 -9.88 -8.13 -4.23
N ILE A 17 -8.94 -9.04 -4.02
CA ILE A 17 -7.65 -9.07 -4.70
C ILE A 17 -7.64 -10.35 -5.52
N THR A 18 -7.42 -10.24 -6.82
CA THR A 18 -7.31 -11.39 -7.71
C THR A 18 -5.90 -11.49 -8.25
N LYS A 19 -5.48 -12.71 -8.61
CA LYS A 19 -4.28 -12.90 -9.41
C LYS A 19 -4.40 -12.10 -10.72
N THR A 20 -3.27 -11.72 -11.30
CA THR A 20 -3.21 -10.98 -12.58
C THR A 20 -4.17 -11.60 -13.60
N MET A 21 -5.14 -10.81 -14.07
CA MET A 21 -6.09 -11.23 -15.07
C MET A 21 -5.49 -11.10 -16.48
N ILE A 22 -5.44 -12.20 -17.24
CA ILE A 22 -4.90 -12.18 -18.60
C ILE A 22 -6.05 -11.91 -19.57
N LEU A 23 -5.97 -10.77 -20.26
CA LEU A 23 -6.96 -10.38 -21.27
C LEU A 23 -6.50 -10.81 -22.67
N ARG A 24 -7.45 -11.12 -23.56
CA ARG A 24 -7.17 -11.52 -24.97
C ARG A 24 -6.28 -10.54 -25.74
N ASN A 25 -6.42 -9.25 -25.43
CA ASN A 25 -5.66 -8.19 -26.07
C ASN A 25 -4.48 -7.69 -25.22
N SER A 26 -4.20 -8.35 -24.10
CA SER A 26 -3.07 -8.00 -23.26
C SER A 26 -1.76 -8.34 -23.98
N PRO A 27 -0.76 -7.44 -23.98
CA PRO A 27 0.60 -7.76 -24.43
C PRO A 27 1.16 -9.00 -23.72
N MET A 28 0.75 -9.22 -22.46
CA MET A 28 1.10 -10.39 -21.66
C MET A 28 0.74 -11.73 -22.34
N LEU A 29 -0.35 -11.77 -23.11
CA LEU A 29 -0.81 -12.97 -23.81
C LEU A 29 -0.01 -13.22 -25.11
N ARG A 30 0.46 -12.15 -25.76
CA ARG A 30 1.11 -12.22 -27.09
C ARG A 30 2.64 -12.31 -26.99
N GLU A 31 3.20 -11.68 -25.97
CA GLU A 31 4.64 -11.41 -25.84
C GLU A 31 5.18 -11.83 -24.46
N GLY A 32 4.31 -12.23 -23.53
CA GLY A 32 4.69 -12.62 -22.18
C GLY A 32 5.47 -13.93 -22.17
N LYS A 33 6.80 -13.83 -22.08
CA LYS A 33 7.71 -14.99 -21.96
C LYS A 33 7.57 -15.76 -20.64
N PHE A 34 6.84 -15.18 -19.69
CA PHE A 34 6.74 -15.61 -18.31
C PHE A 34 5.35 -16.15 -17.94
N ILE A 35 4.49 -16.41 -18.93
CA ILE A 35 3.20 -17.09 -18.73
C ILE A 35 3.16 -18.33 -19.61
N SER A 36 2.82 -19.46 -19.00
CA SER A 36 2.70 -20.77 -19.64
C SER A 36 1.31 -21.38 -19.37
N ASN A 37 0.99 -22.48 -20.04
CA ASN A 37 -0.28 -23.21 -19.88
C ASN A 37 -1.53 -22.31 -19.96
N ILE A 38 -1.51 -21.37 -20.89
CA ILE A 38 -2.60 -20.40 -21.04
C ILE A 38 -3.86 -21.12 -21.53
N GLN A 39 -4.96 -20.95 -20.81
CA GLN A 39 -6.26 -21.53 -21.15
C GLN A 39 -7.38 -20.50 -20.94
N PRO A 40 -8.51 -20.60 -21.67
CA PRO A 40 -9.70 -19.83 -21.37
C PRO A 40 -10.10 -19.95 -19.89
N TRP A 41 -10.51 -18.84 -19.28
CA TRP A 41 -10.94 -18.82 -17.88
C TRP A 41 -12.00 -19.90 -17.62
N TRP A 42 -11.82 -20.68 -16.55
CA TRP A 42 -12.62 -21.89 -16.30
C TRP A 42 -14.15 -21.66 -16.33
N GLN A 43 -14.62 -20.46 -15.99
CA GLN A 43 -16.05 -20.11 -16.01
C GLN A 43 -16.69 -20.22 -17.40
N TYR A 44 -15.90 -20.06 -18.48
CA TYR A 44 -16.40 -20.27 -19.84
C TYR A 44 -16.88 -21.71 -20.07
N LYS A 45 -16.25 -22.72 -19.44
CA LYS A 45 -16.70 -24.12 -19.51
C LYS A 45 -18.03 -24.34 -18.79
N VAL A 46 -18.35 -23.51 -17.79
CA VAL A 46 -19.64 -23.56 -17.09
C VAL A 46 -20.74 -22.92 -17.93
N LEU A 47 -20.44 -21.81 -18.61
CA LEU A 47 -21.40 -21.08 -19.44
C LEU A 47 -21.65 -21.76 -20.80
N PHE A 48 -20.63 -22.43 -21.35
CA PHE A 48 -20.67 -23.08 -22.66
C PHE A 48 -20.17 -24.53 -22.57
N PRO A 49 -20.92 -25.42 -21.88
CA PRO A 49 -20.45 -26.76 -21.56
C PRO A 49 -20.23 -27.66 -22.79
N ASP A 50 -20.94 -27.39 -23.88
CA ASP A 50 -20.87 -28.18 -25.12
C ASP A 50 -19.78 -27.71 -26.09
N MET A 51 -19.10 -26.59 -25.81
CA MET A 51 -18.05 -26.06 -26.69
C MET A 51 -16.72 -26.77 -26.45
N SER A 52 -15.99 -27.06 -27.54
CA SER A 52 -14.64 -27.60 -27.42
C SER A 52 -13.68 -26.57 -26.84
N SER A 53 -12.52 -27.00 -26.32
CA SER A 53 -11.53 -26.05 -25.78
C SER A 53 -11.01 -25.07 -26.85
N GLN A 54 -10.89 -25.49 -28.11
CA GLN A 54 -10.51 -24.62 -29.23
C GLN A 54 -11.59 -23.57 -29.54
N ASP A 55 -12.86 -23.95 -29.50
CA ASP A 55 -13.95 -23.00 -29.71
C ASP A 55 -14.00 -21.97 -28.57
N LEU A 56 -13.75 -22.42 -27.33
CA LEU A 56 -13.64 -21.54 -26.16
C LEU A 56 -12.49 -20.54 -26.30
N GLU A 57 -11.30 -20.95 -26.76
CA GLU A 57 -10.20 -20.03 -27.09
C GLU A 57 -10.61 -18.98 -28.12
N GLY A 58 -11.42 -19.38 -29.10
CA GLY A 58 -11.97 -18.51 -30.13
C GLY A 58 -12.87 -17.40 -29.59
N ILE A 59 -13.59 -17.62 -28.49
CA ILE A 59 -14.56 -16.65 -27.91
C ILE A 59 -14.11 -16.02 -26.60
N ALA A 60 -13.12 -16.60 -25.91
CA ALA A 60 -12.70 -16.14 -24.60
C ALA A 60 -12.09 -14.73 -24.66
N TYR A 61 -12.43 -13.94 -23.66
CA TYR A 61 -11.83 -12.62 -23.41
C TYR A 61 -10.85 -12.65 -22.24
N TYR A 62 -11.06 -13.58 -21.31
CA TYR A 62 -10.27 -13.80 -20.11
C TYR A 62 -9.59 -15.16 -20.15
N PHE A 63 -8.33 -15.21 -19.71
CA PHE A 63 -7.50 -16.40 -19.70
C PHE A 63 -6.88 -16.62 -18.32
N ASP A 64 -6.78 -17.89 -17.95
CA ASP A 64 -5.92 -18.39 -16.88
C ASP A 64 -4.55 -18.75 -17.47
N GLY A 65 -3.50 -18.69 -16.66
CA GLY A 65 -2.17 -19.09 -17.08
C GLY A 65 -1.22 -19.25 -15.89
N ASP A 66 -0.27 -20.16 -16.03
CA ASP A 66 0.79 -20.39 -15.06
C ASP A 66 1.89 -19.34 -15.26
N VAL A 67 1.96 -18.38 -14.34
CA VAL A 67 3.05 -17.39 -14.33
C VAL A 67 4.33 -18.07 -13.85
N SER A 68 5.34 -18.14 -14.73
CA SER A 68 6.64 -18.75 -14.43
C SER A 68 7.32 -18.00 -13.28
N ARG A 69 7.89 -18.76 -12.35
CA ARG A 69 8.61 -18.25 -11.18
C ARG A 69 9.99 -17.67 -11.49
N GLU A 70 10.43 -17.61 -12.74
CA GLU A 70 11.82 -17.24 -13.07
C GLU A 70 12.20 -15.82 -12.61
N ASP A 71 11.23 -14.92 -12.41
CA ASP A 71 11.47 -13.62 -11.77
C ASP A 71 11.11 -13.56 -10.28
N GLY A 72 10.59 -14.65 -9.69
CA GLY A 72 10.43 -14.92 -8.24
C GLY A 72 9.53 -13.98 -7.42
N GLY A 73 9.44 -12.70 -7.78
CA GLY A 73 8.83 -11.63 -7.00
C GLY A 73 7.33 -11.54 -7.23
N LEU A 74 6.85 -11.58 -8.47
CA LEU A 74 5.46 -11.22 -8.82
C LEU A 74 4.38 -12.12 -8.18
N VAL A 75 4.67 -13.41 -8.00
CA VAL A 75 3.68 -14.37 -7.47
C VAL A 75 3.66 -14.38 -5.94
N GLY A 76 4.79 -14.09 -5.28
CA GLY A 76 4.90 -14.09 -3.82
C GLY A 76 4.07 -12.99 -3.17
N TRP A 77 4.32 -11.73 -3.55
CA TRP A 77 3.63 -10.60 -2.93
C TRP A 77 2.12 -10.59 -3.25
N GLN A 78 1.71 -11.02 -4.44
CA GLN A 78 0.29 -11.13 -4.78
C GLN A 78 -0.42 -12.16 -3.90
N GLN A 79 0.22 -13.31 -3.67
CA GLN A 79 -0.33 -14.34 -2.80
C GLN A 79 -0.37 -13.84 -1.34
N ASP A 80 0.69 -13.19 -0.86
CA ASP A 80 0.72 -12.58 0.48
C ASP A 80 -0.41 -11.56 0.68
N MET A 81 -0.70 -10.73 -0.34
CA MET A 81 -1.82 -9.80 -0.29
C MET A 81 -3.18 -10.51 -0.30
N ILE A 82 -3.35 -11.53 -1.15
CA ILE A 82 -4.58 -12.35 -1.20
C ILE A 82 -4.84 -13.00 0.15
N ASP A 83 -3.79 -13.55 0.77
CA ASP A 83 -3.86 -14.26 2.05
C ASP A 83 -4.08 -13.27 3.22
N PHE A 84 -3.58 -12.03 3.11
CA PHE A 84 -3.78 -10.99 4.11
C PHE A 84 -5.16 -10.32 4.03
N LEU A 85 -5.80 -10.31 2.86
CA LEU A 85 -7.05 -9.58 2.63
C LEU A 85 -8.18 -9.92 3.64
N PRO A 86 -8.44 -11.18 4.01
CA PRO A 86 -9.47 -11.50 5.00
C PRO A 86 -9.19 -10.84 6.35
N ALA A 87 -7.94 -10.88 6.83
CA ALA A 87 -7.56 -10.23 8.09
C ALA A 87 -7.75 -8.71 8.02
N TRP A 88 -7.39 -8.08 6.89
CA TRP A 88 -7.62 -6.65 6.68
C TRP A 88 -9.12 -6.29 6.70
N GLN A 89 -9.96 -7.10 6.04
CA GLN A 89 -11.41 -6.93 6.07
C GLN A 89 -12.02 -7.13 7.46
N ASP A 90 -11.46 -8.02 8.29
CA ASP A 90 -11.88 -8.20 9.67
C ASP A 90 -11.55 -6.98 10.54
N VAL A 91 -10.36 -6.40 10.33
CA VAL A 91 -9.93 -5.16 10.99
C VAL A 91 -10.83 -3.99 10.62
N GLU A 92 -11.16 -3.79 9.34
CA GLU A 92 -12.09 -2.73 8.91
C GLU A 92 -13.47 -2.91 9.54
N ARG A 93 -14.02 -4.13 9.51
CA ARG A 93 -15.34 -4.43 10.08
C ARG A 93 -15.41 -4.17 11.58
N SER A 94 -14.33 -4.48 12.30
CA SER A 94 -14.22 -4.23 13.74
C SER A 94 -13.82 -2.80 14.09
N ARG A 95 -13.33 -2.00 13.11
CA ARG A 95 -12.74 -0.67 13.30
C ARG A 95 -11.67 -0.67 14.40
N SER A 96 -10.90 -1.75 14.47
CA SER A 96 -9.97 -2.00 15.57
C SER A 96 -8.61 -1.35 15.36
N ALA A 97 -8.13 -1.24 14.12
CA ALA A 97 -6.85 -0.60 13.83
C ALA A 97 -7.00 0.90 13.56
N TYR A 98 -6.01 1.67 14.02
CA TYR A 98 -5.87 3.09 13.78
C TYR A 98 -4.39 3.45 13.63
N LEU A 99 -4.17 4.46 12.79
CA LEU A 99 -2.98 5.32 12.79
C LEU A 99 -3.51 6.74 12.62
N VAL A 100 -3.46 7.52 13.69
CA VAL A 100 -4.05 8.86 13.74
C VAL A 100 -3.06 9.86 14.28
N TYR A 101 -3.19 11.11 13.85
CA TYR A 101 -2.44 12.22 14.42
C TYR A 101 -3.39 13.33 14.89
N TYR A 102 -2.98 14.03 15.95
CA TYR A 102 -3.69 15.16 16.53
C TYR A 102 -2.69 16.13 17.18
N THR A 103 -3.12 17.36 17.41
CA THR A 103 -2.37 18.33 18.23
C THR A 103 -2.91 18.28 19.67
N ASP A 104 -2.04 18.09 20.66
CA ASP A 104 -2.46 18.07 22.06
C ASP A 104 -2.66 19.48 22.64
N MET A 105 -3.03 19.57 23.92
CA MET A 105 -3.30 20.84 24.61
C MET A 105 -2.06 21.75 24.73
N ASN A 106 -0.85 21.20 24.57
CA ASN A 106 0.41 21.95 24.60
C ASN A 106 0.86 22.38 23.20
N GLY A 107 0.12 22.02 22.14
CA GLY A 107 0.48 22.29 20.77
C GLY A 107 1.42 21.25 20.15
N GLU A 108 1.71 20.15 20.85
CA GLU A 108 2.59 19.09 20.35
C GLU A 108 1.84 18.18 19.38
N LEU A 109 2.53 17.74 18.33
CA LEU A 109 2.00 16.73 17.42
C LEU A 109 2.12 15.36 18.07
N CYS A 110 0.99 14.67 18.17
CA CYS A 110 0.91 13.32 18.70
C CYS A 110 0.45 12.37 17.60
N VAL A 111 1.06 11.19 17.51
CA VAL A 111 0.65 10.12 16.59
C VAL A 111 0.39 8.85 17.38
N ALA A 112 -0.84 8.35 17.34
CA ALA A 112 -1.24 7.11 17.98
C ALA A 112 -1.38 5.99 16.94
N ASP A 113 -0.79 4.83 17.22
CA ASP A 113 -0.73 3.67 16.33
C ASP A 113 -0.99 2.37 17.10
N ASN A 114 -1.97 1.58 16.69
CA ASN A 114 -2.18 0.24 17.24
C ASN A 114 -2.16 -0.89 16.19
N ARG A 115 -1.74 -0.60 14.96
CA ARG A 115 -1.75 -1.58 13.85
C ARG A 115 -1.00 -2.86 14.22
N ALA A 116 0.18 -2.71 14.81
CA ALA A 116 0.99 -3.86 15.26
C ALA A 116 0.28 -4.68 16.35
N ALA A 117 -0.43 -4.04 17.28
CA ALA A 117 -1.16 -4.73 18.33
C ALA A 117 -2.35 -5.51 17.79
N VAL A 118 -3.11 -4.92 16.86
CA VAL A 118 -4.25 -5.57 16.20
C VAL A 118 -3.81 -6.78 15.37
N LEU A 119 -2.63 -6.70 14.76
CA LEU A 119 -2.05 -7.81 14.00
C LEU A 119 -1.32 -8.85 14.86
N GLY A 120 -1.29 -8.68 16.20
CA GLY A 120 -0.56 -9.59 17.10
C GLY A 120 0.97 -9.53 16.95
N LEU A 121 1.50 -8.45 16.36
CA LEU A 121 2.92 -8.19 16.19
C LEU A 121 3.53 -7.43 17.38
N SER A 122 2.69 -6.83 18.22
CA SER A 122 3.05 -6.11 19.45
C SER A 122 2.01 -6.38 20.54
N GLU A 123 2.39 -6.27 21.81
CA GLU A 123 1.45 -6.36 22.94
C GLU A 123 0.71 -5.04 23.20
N THR A 124 1.27 -3.91 22.74
CA THR A 124 0.76 -2.58 23.06
C THR A 124 0.66 -1.67 21.84
N ALA A 125 -0.30 -0.74 21.91
CA ALA A 125 -0.32 0.42 21.03
C ALA A 125 0.87 1.35 21.33
N LEU A 126 1.27 2.12 20.33
CA LEU A 126 2.35 3.10 20.39
C LEU A 126 1.77 4.51 20.32
N GLU A 127 2.40 5.43 21.05
CA GLU A 127 2.14 6.86 20.97
C GLU A 127 3.48 7.57 20.76
N TYR A 128 3.58 8.35 19.69
CA TYR A 128 4.74 9.18 19.38
C TYR A 128 4.40 10.64 19.64
N ARG A 129 5.31 11.36 20.29
CA ARG A 129 5.18 12.78 20.59
C ARG A 129 6.30 13.54 19.90
N PHE A 130 5.93 14.52 19.10
CA PHE A 130 6.83 15.37 18.34
C PHE A 130 6.68 16.81 18.86
N PRO A 131 7.60 17.26 19.73
CA PRO A 131 7.53 18.59 20.31
C PRO A 131 7.97 19.68 19.32
N ASP A 132 8.62 19.30 18.22
CA ASP A 132 9.09 20.24 17.23
C ASP A 132 8.00 20.59 16.21
N LYS A 133 7.92 21.89 15.88
CA LYS A 133 7.00 22.40 14.86
C LYS A 133 7.28 21.81 13.47
N VAL A 134 8.52 21.41 13.19
CA VAL A 134 8.95 20.98 11.85
C VAL A 134 8.28 19.66 11.45
N THR A 135 8.27 18.68 12.35
CA THR A 135 7.61 17.40 12.10
C THR A 135 6.11 17.59 11.90
N LYS A 136 5.49 18.52 12.65
CA LYS A 136 4.10 18.89 12.47
C LYS A 136 3.85 19.46 11.07
N ASP A 137 4.63 20.47 10.67
CA ASP A 137 4.51 21.10 9.37
C ASP A 137 4.71 20.07 8.23
N ILE A 138 5.70 19.17 8.36
CA ILE A 138 5.94 18.07 7.41
C ILE A 138 4.70 17.17 7.31
N ILE A 139 4.20 16.67 8.45
CA ILE A 139 3.04 15.77 8.47
C ILE A 139 1.82 16.45 7.87
N GLU A 140 1.55 17.72 8.19
CA GLU A 140 0.39 18.46 7.68
C GLU A 140 0.47 18.74 6.18
N ASN A 141 1.67 18.89 5.59
CA ASN A 141 1.86 19.10 4.16
C ASN A 141 1.87 17.81 3.32
N LEU A 142 1.89 16.63 3.94
CA LEU A 142 1.88 15.32 3.27
C LEU A 142 0.47 14.78 2.93
N GLU A 143 -0.49 15.66 2.60
CA GLU A 143 -1.85 15.25 2.21
C GLU A 143 -1.90 14.51 0.86
N SER A 144 -0.96 14.80 -0.02
CA SER A 144 -0.77 14.15 -1.32
C SER A 144 0.68 13.69 -1.47
N PRO A 145 0.95 12.70 -2.35
CA PRO A 145 2.32 12.35 -2.71
C PRO A 145 3.12 13.60 -3.11
N ILE A 146 4.28 13.79 -2.48
CA ILE A 146 5.14 14.94 -2.72
C ILE A 146 6.60 14.47 -2.74
N ALA A 147 7.39 15.00 -3.66
CA ALA A 147 8.82 14.75 -3.68
C ALA A 147 9.49 15.42 -2.46
N ALA A 148 10.57 14.84 -1.96
CA ALA A 148 11.31 15.41 -0.83
C ALA A 148 11.74 16.86 -1.09
N GLU A 149 12.17 17.18 -2.32
CA GLU A 149 12.60 18.54 -2.70
C GLU A 149 11.47 19.56 -2.58
N ASP A 150 10.28 19.23 -3.07
CA ASP A 150 9.13 20.12 -3.01
C ASP A 150 8.69 20.33 -1.55
N LEU A 151 8.80 19.29 -0.72
CA LEU A 151 8.51 19.39 0.72
C LEU A 151 9.54 20.29 1.44
N ILE A 152 10.82 20.16 1.10
CA ILE A 152 11.88 21.03 1.62
C ILE A 152 11.58 22.49 1.27
N ASP A 153 11.24 22.77 0.01
CA ASP A 153 10.91 24.13 -0.45
C ASP A 153 9.70 24.70 0.32
N VAL A 154 8.64 23.91 0.53
CA VAL A 154 7.47 24.33 1.32
C VAL A 154 7.86 24.64 2.77
N CYS A 155 8.68 23.81 3.39
CA CYS A 155 9.17 24.00 4.76
C CYS A 155 10.17 25.17 4.88
N GLU A 156 10.89 25.53 3.81
CA GLU A 156 11.83 26.67 3.80
C GLU A 156 11.15 28.04 3.63
N ILE A 157 9.94 28.09 3.08
CA ILE A 157 9.20 29.34 2.82
C ILE A 157 8.61 29.96 4.10
N ASP A 158 8.45 29.19 5.19
CA ASP A 158 7.98 29.72 6.47
C ASP A 158 9.09 30.59 7.12
N PHE A 159 8.94 31.92 6.98
CA PHE A 159 9.98 32.96 7.16
C PHE A 159 10.70 32.96 8.53
N GLU A 160 10.14 32.32 9.55
CA GLU A 160 10.75 32.24 10.89
C GLU A 160 11.77 31.10 11.02
N CYS A 161 11.80 30.16 10.06
CA CYS A 161 12.40 28.85 10.27
C CYS A 161 12.94 28.25 8.97
N ARG A 162 13.90 28.92 8.30
CA ARG A 162 14.72 28.23 7.29
C ARG A 162 15.34 26.98 7.93
N ARG A 163 14.89 25.81 7.51
CA ARG A 163 15.36 24.53 8.06
C ARG A 163 16.43 23.94 7.14
N PRO A 164 17.53 23.42 7.69
CA PRO A 164 18.48 22.67 6.88
C PRO A 164 17.79 21.49 6.21
N ARG A 165 18.04 21.29 4.92
CA ARG A 165 17.64 20.12 4.14
C ARG A 165 17.85 18.82 4.91
N GLU A 166 19.00 18.69 5.56
CA GLU A 166 19.40 17.49 6.31
C GLU A 166 18.40 17.19 7.43
N THR A 167 17.87 18.22 8.10
CA THR A 167 16.87 18.05 9.17
C THR A 167 15.55 17.51 8.64
N VAL A 168 15.09 17.97 7.47
CA VAL A 168 13.84 17.48 6.86
C VAL A 168 13.99 16.01 6.47
N LEU A 169 15.12 15.64 5.87
CA LEU A 169 15.40 14.26 5.47
C LEU A 169 15.52 13.34 6.70
N GLU A 170 16.20 13.76 7.76
CA GLU A 170 16.29 13.00 9.02
C GLU A 170 14.91 12.75 9.65
N ILE A 171 14.01 13.75 9.60
CA ILE A 171 12.64 13.59 10.08
C ILE A 171 11.86 12.63 9.18
N LEU A 172 11.98 12.72 7.86
CA LEU A 172 11.32 11.80 6.94
C LEU A 172 11.77 10.35 7.15
N ASP A 173 13.07 10.12 7.31
CA ASP A 173 13.63 8.80 7.62
C ASP A 173 13.05 8.24 8.93
N ASP A 174 12.96 9.06 9.96
CA ASP A 174 12.36 8.68 11.25
C ASP A 174 10.87 8.33 11.11
N LEU A 175 10.11 9.09 10.31
CA LEU A 175 8.70 8.82 10.03
C LEU A 175 8.49 7.56 9.16
N LEU A 176 9.39 7.29 8.21
CA LEU A 176 9.43 6.05 7.42
C LEU A 176 9.71 4.83 8.32
N ASP A 177 10.64 4.99 9.27
CA ASP A 177 11.00 3.93 10.19
C ASP A 177 9.85 3.55 11.12
N LYS A 178 9.15 4.57 11.62
CA LYS A 178 7.91 4.44 12.40
C LYS A 178 6.70 3.98 11.57
N GLY A 179 6.79 3.95 10.24
CA GLY A 179 5.69 3.58 9.35
C GLY A 179 4.52 4.57 9.40
N ILE A 180 4.80 5.84 9.69
CA ILE A 180 3.85 6.96 9.68
C ILE A 180 3.74 7.52 8.26
N VAL A 181 4.84 7.46 7.51
CA VAL A 181 4.97 7.84 6.10
C VAL A 181 5.43 6.61 5.32
N ILE A 182 5.14 6.57 4.02
CA ILE A 182 5.75 5.64 3.07
C ILE A 182 6.37 6.43 1.90
N GLU A 183 7.37 5.84 1.28
CA GLU A 183 8.04 6.36 0.09
C GLU A 183 7.76 5.41 -1.09
N GLU A 184 7.32 5.97 -2.22
CA GLU A 184 7.23 5.25 -3.49
C GLU A 184 7.69 6.16 -4.63
N GLY A 185 8.69 5.71 -5.40
CA GLY A 185 9.18 6.48 -6.55
C GLY A 185 9.86 7.81 -6.20
N GLY A 186 10.33 7.99 -4.96
CA GLY A 186 10.89 9.26 -4.47
C GLY A 186 9.84 10.26 -3.96
N GLU A 187 8.57 9.86 -3.95
CA GLU A 187 7.47 10.63 -3.38
C GLU A 187 7.06 10.06 -2.03
N TYR A 188 6.72 10.95 -1.11
CA TYR A 188 6.35 10.63 0.26
C TYR A 188 4.86 10.85 0.45
N VAL A 189 4.19 9.94 1.17
CA VAL A 189 2.79 10.08 1.54
C VAL A 189 2.56 9.67 2.98
N ARG A 190 1.80 10.47 3.71
CA ARG A 190 1.41 10.19 5.10
C ARG A 190 0.33 9.10 5.13
N LEU A 191 0.51 8.13 6.02
CA LEU A 191 -0.49 7.11 6.33
C LEU A 191 -1.39 7.48 7.51
N ALA A 192 -0.93 8.36 8.41
CA ALA A 192 -1.70 8.80 9.57
C ALA A 192 -2.87 9.72 9.17
N LEU A 193 -4.03 9.49 9.78
CA LEU A 193 -5.25 10.26 9.51
C LEU A 193 -5.44 11.37 10.56
N PRO A 194 -5.91 12.57 10.17
CA PRO A 194 -6.24 13.63 11.12
C PRO A 194 -7.43 13.25 11.99
N VAL A 195 -7.41 13.69 13.26
CA VAL A 195 -8.53 13.60 14.21
C VAL A 195 -8.93 14.98 14.71
#